data_AF-A0A8T4Q5C6-F1
#
_entry.id   AF-A0A8T4Q5C6-F1
#
_cell.length_a   1.000
_cell.length_b   1.000
_cell.length_c   1.000
_cell.angle_alpha   90.00
_cell.angle_beta   90.00
_cell.angle_gamma   90.00
#
_symmetry.space_group_name_H-M   'P 1'
#
loop_
_entity.id
_entity.type
_entity.pdbx_description
1 polymer ?
#
loop_
_entity_poly.entity_id
_entity_poly.type
_entity_poly.pdbx_seq_one_letter_code
_entity_poly.pdbx_strand_id
1 'polypeptide(L)'
;MIVANRKREREQGKNDSKATAMQQSAEILLPTHIFQDRQVSVLEAISEFMKDSMGLTYHEIAVMLNRDDRTIWTCYNRAREKRKK
;
A
#
# COMPACT_ATOMS: atom_id res chain seq x y z
N MET A 1 53.03 -8.70 -10.65
CA MET A 1 51.73 -8.51 -11.31
C MET A 1 50.61 -9.13 -10.47
N ILE A 2 50.14 -8.45 -9.41
CA ILE A 2 49.01 -8.91 -8.59
C ILE A 2 48.13 -7.70 -8.24
N VAL A 3 47.51 -7.06 -9.23
CA VAL A 3 46.41 -6.10 -9.00
C VAL A 3 45.49 -6.07 -10.22
N ALA A 4 44.49 -6.96 -10.31
CA ALA A 4 43.44 -6.83 -11.33
C ALA A 4 42.11 -7.54 -11.00
N ASN A 5 41.78 -7.80 -9.73
CA ASN A 5 40.53 -8.51 -9.40
C ASN A 5 39.76 -7.92 -8.19
N ARG A 6 39.63 -6.60 -8.11
CA ARG A 6 38.87 -5.92 -7.01
C ARG A 6 37.65 -5.12 -7.49
N LYS A 7 37.06 -5.45 -8.65
CA LYS A 7 35.94 -4.64 -9.18
C LYS A 7 34.80 -5.41 -9.84
N ARG A 8 34.60 -6.70 -9.51
CA ARG A 8 33.48 -7.50 -10.05
C ARG A 8 32.57 -8.17 -9.00
N GLU A 9 32.65 -7.77 -7.74
CA GLU A 9 31.82 -8.37 -6.65
C GLU A 9 30.78 -7.40 -6.06
N ARG A 10 30.58 -6.21 -6.65
CA ARG A 10 29.66 -5.20 -6.07
C ARG A 10 28.25 -5.16 -6.66
N GLU A 11 27.93 -5.95 -7.68
CA GLU A 11 26.64 -5.82 -8.39
C GLU A 11 25.64 -6.95 -8.15
N GLN A 12 25.99 -8.02 -7.42
CA GLN A 12 25.10 -9.19 -7.26
C GLN A 12 24.40 -9.34 -5.90
N GLY A 13 24.51 -8.37 -4.97
CA GLY A 13 24.10 -8.59 -3.58
C GLY A 13 22.79 -7.94 -3.12
N LYS A 14 21.96 -7.35 -4.00
CA LYS A 14 20.91 -6.41 -3.56
C LYS A 14 19.46 -6.78 -3.85
N ASN A 15 19.15 -7.99 -4.33
CA ASN A 15 17.76 -8.29 -4.71
C ASN A 15 17.16 -9.62 -4.19
N ASP A 16 17.86 -10.36 -3.33
CA ASP A 16 17.40 -11.68 -2.90
C ASP A 16 16.82 -11.72 -1.46
N SER A 17 16.61 -10.57 -0.81
CA SER A 17 16.14 -10.50 0.60
C SER A 17 14.67 -10.13 0.80
N LYS A 18 13.79 -10.25 -0.20
CA LYS A 18 12.34 -10.04 0.02
C LYS A 18 11.44 -11.20 -0.42
N ALA A 19 12.00 -12.40 -0.51
CA ALA A 19 11.19 -13.61 -0.45
C ALA A 19 11.01 -14.00 1.03
N THR A 20 9.76 -14.17 1.45
CA THR A 20 9.36 -14.75 2.75
C THR A 20 9.34 -13.78 3.94
N ALA A 21 8.26 -12.99 4.04
CA ALA A 21 7.70 -12.60 5.34
C ALA A 21 6.31 -13.21 5.42
N MET A 22 6.15 -14.16 6.34
CA MET A 22 4.90 -14.82 6.69
C MET A 22 3.88 -13.73 7.06
N GLN A 23 2.85 -13.52 6.21
CA GLN A 23 1.81 -12.54 6.46
C GLN A 23 1.04 -12.98 7.71
N GLN A 24 1.32 -12.36 8.85
CA GLN A 24 0.36 -12.34 9.96
C GLN A 24 -0.92 -11.67 9.43
N SER A 25 -2.04 -12.39 9.49
CA SER A 25 -3.35 -11.84 9.14
C SER A 25 -3.75 -10.80 10.18
N ALA A 26 -3.41 -9.55 9.93
CA ALA A 26 -3.96 -8.44 10.70
C ALA A 26 -5.43 -8.28 10.32
N GLU A 27 -6.34 -8.61 11.23
CA GLU A 27 -7.76 -8.35 11.05
C GLU A 27 -8.03 -6.87 11.28
N ILE A 28 -8.66 -6.22 10.29
CA ILE A 28 -9.12 -4.83 10.41
C ILE A 28 -10.64 -4.85 10.50
N LEU A 29 -11.16 -4.23 11.55
CA LEU A 29 -12.58 -4.00 11.69
C LEU A 29 -12.95 -2.71 10.95
N LEU A 30 -13.79 -2.84 9.93
CA LEU A 30 -14.33 -1.72 9.17
C LEU A 30 -15.76 -1.44 9.61
N PRO A 31 -16.09 -0.22 10.04
CA PRO A 31 -17.47 0.15 10.33
C PRO A 31 -18.33 0.05 9.07
N THR A 32 -19.44 -0.67 9.11
CA THR A 32 -20.31 -0.87 7.93
C THR A 32 -20.94 0.43 7.40
N HIS A 33 -21.02 1.47 8.23
CA HIS A 33 -21.58 2.76 7.84
C HIS A 33 -20.75 3.49 6.78
N ILE A 34 -19.45 3.18 6.61
CA ILE A 34 -18.62 3.80 5.56
C ILE A 34 -19.13 3.45 4.15
N PHE A 35 -19.92 2.38 4.01
CA PHE A 35 -20.50 1.91 2.75
C PHE A 35 -21.93 2.45 2.49
N GLN A 36 -22.45 3.31 3.37
CA GLN A 36 -23.76 3.93 3.18
C GLN A 36 -23.74 4.96 2.05
N ASP A 37 -22.62 5.67 1.88
CA ASP A 37 -22.45 6.62 0.80
C ASP A 37 -22.25 5.89 -0.54
N ARG A 38 -23.23 6.02 -1.44
CA ARG A 38 -23.22 5.41 -2.77
C ARG A 38 -22.50 6.24 -3.83
N GLN A 39 -22.05 7.46 -3.51
CA GLN A 39 -21.27 8.29 -4.42
C GLN A 39 -19.83 7.77 -4.56
N VAL A 40 -19.30 7.22 -3.48
CA VAL A 40 -17.98 6.56 -3.44
C VAL A 40 -18.11 5.05 -3.63
N SER A 41 -17.14 4.45 -4.31
CA SER A 41 -17.04 3.01 -4.44
C SER A 41 -16.52 2.38 -3.14
N VAL A 42 -16.72 1.07 -2.99
CA VAL A 42 -16.27 0.31 -1.81
C VAL A 42 -14.78 0.50 -1.55
N LEU A 43 -13.92 0.41 -2.57
CA LEU A 43 -12.47 0.57 -2.40
C LEU A 43 -12.08 2.02 -2.07
N GLU A 44 -12.79 3.00 -2.63
CA GLU A 44 -12.62 4.42 -2.29
C GLU A 44 -12.96 4.67 -0.81
N ALA A 45 -14.09 4.16 -0.32
CA ALA A 45 -14.50 4.29 1.08
C ALA A 45 -13.52 3.60 2.04
N ILE A 46 -13.04 2.40 1.70
CA ILE A 46 -12.03 1.69 2.51
C ILE A 46 -10.72 2.47 2.54
N SER A 47 -10.24 2.93 1.38
CA SER A 47 -8.98 3.68 1.28
C SER A 47 -9.05 5.01 2.05
N GLU A 48 -10.17 5.71 1.96
CA GLU A 48 -10.48 6.93 2.73
C GLU A 48 -10.46 6.65 4.24
N PHE A 49 -11.20 5.64 4.70
CA PHE A 49 -11.26 5.29 6.12
C PHE A 49 -9.89 4.87 6.68
N MET A 50 -9.18 3.99 5.98
CA MET A 50 -7.85 3.54 6.40
C MET A 50 -6.83 4.68 6.43
N LYS A 51 -6.97 5.66 5.52
CA LYS A 51 -6.09 6.82 5.50
C LYS A 51 -6.41 7.83 6.61
N ASP A 52 -7.66 8.24 6.70
CA ASP A 52 -8.07 9.38 7.53
C ASP A 52 -8.42 8.96 8.97
N SER A 53 -9.06 7.81 9.15
CA SER A 53 -9.48 7.33 10.47
C SER A 53 -8.40 6.48 11.16
N MET A 54 -7.63 5.69 10.39
CA MET A 54 -6.56 4.84 10.95
C MET A 54 -5.15 5.45 10.80
N GLY A 55 -4.99 6.54 10.03
CA GLY A 55 -3.72 7.25 9.88
C GLY A 55 -2.65 6.52 9.06
N LEU A 56 -3.03 5.47 8.31
CA LEU A 56 -2.09 4.62 7.60
C LEU A 56 -1.43 5.33 6.40
N THR A 57 -0.23 4.90 6.04
CA THR A 57 0.42 5.31 4.80
C THR A 57 -0.20 4.60 3.60
N TYR A 58 -0.07 5.17 2.40
CA TYR A 58 -0.57 4.52 1.19
C TYR A 58 0.07 3.14 0.97
N HIS A 59 1.34 2.99 1.38
CA HIS A 59 2.06 1.74 1.27
C HIS A 59 1.53 0.65 2.20
N GLU A 60 1.26 1.00 3.46
CA GLU A 60 0.65 0.06 4.41
C GLU A 60 -0.72 -0.40 3.92
N ILE A 61 -1.55 0.53 3.43
CA ILE A 61 -2.86 0.21 2.86
C ILE A 61 -2.72 -0.69 1.62
N ALA A 62 -1.77 -0.39 0.74
CA ALA A 62 -1.50 -1.16 -0.47
C ALA A 62 -1.10 -2.60 -0.15
N VAL A 63 -0.18 -2.79 0.81
CA VAL A 63 0.23 -4.11 1.29
C VAL A 63 -0.93 -4.88 1.92
N MET A 64 -1.75 -4.22 2.75
CA MET A 64 -2.89 -4.86 3.42
C MET A 64 -4.01 -5.26 2.47
N LEU A 65 -4.30 -4.44 1.47
CA LEU A 65 -5.34 -4.71 0.48
C LEU A 65 -4.83 -5.53 -0.73
N ASN A 66 -3.54 -5.88 -0.72
CA ASN A 66 -2.85 -6.52 -1.85
C ASN A 66 -3.10 -5.76 -3.16
N ARG A 67 -2.76 -4.47 -3.17
CA ARG A 67 -2.89 -3.54 -4.31
C ARG A 67 -1.60 -2.76 -4.51
N ASP A 68 -1.48 -2.11 -5.67
CA ASP A 68 -0.40 -1.16 -5.94
C ASP A 68 -0.66 0.17 -5.21
N ASP A 69 0.42 0.81 -4.73
CA ASP A 69 0.37 2.12 -4.06
C ASP A 69 -0.38 3.18 -4.87
N ARG A 70 -0.22 3.18 -6.21
CA ARG A 70 -0.87 4.14 -7.11
C ARG A 70 -2.39 3.95 -7.14
N THR A 71 -2.85 2.72 -6.99
CA THR A 71 -4.29 2.40 -6.93
C THR A 71 -4.89 2.99 -5.66
N ILE A 72 -4.24 2.79 -4.51
CA ILE A 72 -4.71 3.34 -3.24
C ILE A 72 -4.74 4.87 -3.28
N TRP A 73 -3.67 5.50 -3.77
CA TRP A 73 -3.59 6.95 -3.92
C TRP A 73 -4.72 7.48 -4.83
N THR A 74 -4.96 6.81 -5.96
CA THR A 74 -6.01 7.19 -6.91
C THR A 74 -7.40 7.07 -6.27
N CYS A 75 -7.70 5.96 -5.60
CA CYS A 75 -8.97 5.73 -4.92
C CYS A 75 -9.22 6.78 -3.82
N TYR A 76 -8.22 7.04 -2.98
CA TYR A 76 -8.31 8.07 -1.94
C TYR A 76 -8.62 9.46 -2.53
N ASN A 77 -7.91 9.89 -3.56
CA ASN A 77 -8.15 11.19 -4.17
C ASN A 77 -9.54 11.27 -4.84
N ARG A 78 -9.99 10.21 -5.52
CA ARG A 78 -11.34 10.19 -6.11
C ARG A 78 -12.42 10.26 -5.03
N ALA A 79 -12.24 9.59 -3.90
CA ALA A 79 -13.13 9.69 -2.75
C ALA A 79 -13.24 11.15 -2.28
N ARG A 80 -12.10 11.81 -2.04
CA ARG A 80 -12.05 13.20 -1.60
C ARG A 80 -12.67 14.17 -2.59
N GLU A 81 -12.42 13.99 -3.89
CA GLU A 81 -13.03 14.84 -4.92
C GLU A 81 -14.55 14.65 -5.01
N LYS A 82 -15.06 13.44 -4.73
CA LYS A 82 -16.50 13.18 -4.64
C LYS A 82 -17.13 13.82 -3.40
N ARG A 83 -16.46 13.75 -2.24
CA ARG A 83 -16.94 14.34 -0.98
C ARG A 83 -16.95 15.87 -0.95
N LYS A 84 -16.17 16.51 -1.83
CA LYS A 84 -16.16 17.97 -1.99
C LYS A 84 -17.34 18.50 -2.82
N LYS A 85 -18.04 17.64 -3.56
CA LYS A 85 -19.20 18.01 -4.39
C LYS A 85 -20.47 18.02 -3.55
#